data_AF-A0A6A4RQS1-F1
#
_entry.id   AF-A0A6A4RQS1-F1
#
_cell.length_a   1.000
_cell.length_b   1.000
_cell.length_c   1.000
_cell.angle_alpha   90.00
_cell.angle_beta   90.00
_cell.angle_gamma   90.00
#
_symmetry.space_group_name_H-M   'P 1'
#
loop_
_entity.id
_entity.type
_entity.pdbx_description
1 polymer ?
#
loop_
_entity_poly.entity_id
_entity_poly.type
_entity_poly.pdbx_seq_one_letter_code
_entity_poly.pdbx_strand_id
1 'polypeptide(L)' 'VTTSQGFHWLSQLRHSWNEQQRHCYVNICDAQFLYSYEYLGNTARLVITPLTDR' A
#
# COMPACT_ATOMS: atom_id res chain seq x y z
N VAL A 1 6.77 21.39 1.61
CA VAL A 1 5.84 21.06 2.71
C VAL A 1 5.22 19.72 2.38
N THR A 2 5.71 18.63 2.98
CA THR A 2 5.20 17.27 2.75
C THR A 2 4.21 16.96 3.86
N THR A 3 3.02 17.55 3.76
CA THR A 3 1.92 17.22 4.66
C THR A 3 1.48 15.78 4.42
N SER A 4 1.05 15.08 5.46
CA SER A 4 0.53 13.70 5.39
C SER A 4 -0.76 13.55 4.55
N GLN A 5 -1.30 14.67 4.07
CA GLN A 5 -2.43 14.75 3.15
C GLN A 5 -2.01 15.16 1.73
N GLY A 6 -0.71 15.34 1.48
CA GLY A 6 -0.20 15.65 0.16
C GLY A 6 -0.37 14.46 -0.79
N PHE A 7 -0.75 14.73 -2.04
CA PHE A 7 -1.01 13.69 -3.04
C PHE A 7 0.17 12.72 -3.21
N HIS A 8 1.41 13.22 -3.29
CA HIS A 8 2.61 12.39 -3.39
C HIS A 8 2.79 11.40 -2.24
N TRP A 9 2.27 11.70 -1.05
CA TRP A 9 2.30 10.81 0.10
C TRP A 9 1.12 9.82 0.09
N LEU A 10 -0.04 10.28 -0.39
CA LEU A 10 -1.23 9.45 -0.49
C LEU A 10 -1.12 8.42 -1.62
N SER A 11 -0.47 8.76 -2.73
CA SER A 11 -0.31 7.89 -3.91
C SER A 11 0.54 6.64 -3.64
N GLN A 12 1.36 6.65 -2.59
CA GLN A 12 2.16 5.49 -2.23
C GLN A 12 1.30 4.38 -1.61
N LEU A 13 1.47 3.16 -2.12
CA LEU A 13 0.89 1.95 -1.54
C LEU A 13 1.48 1.69 -0.14
N ARG A 14 0.61 1.66 0.87
CA ARG A 14 1.01 1.55 2.28
C ARG A 14 0.23 0.47 2.99
N HIS A 15 0.91 -0.24 3.89
CA HIS A 15 0.30 -1.26 4.73
C HIS A 15 0.11 -0.68 6.13
N SER A 16 -1.11 -0.82 6.66
CA SER A 16 -1.45 -0.44 8.03
C SER A 16 -1.96 -1.65 8.79
N TRP A 17 -1.39 -1.91 9.96
CA TRP A 17 -1.88 -2.96 10.85
C TRP A 17 -2.89 -2.38 11.82
N ASN A 18 -4.11 -2.92 11.82
CA ASN A 18 -5.14 -2.55 12.79
C ASN A 18 -5.11 -3.52 13.97
N GLU A 19 -4.69 -3.07 15.14
CA GLU A 19 -4.60 -3.90 16.35
C GLU A 19 -5.97 -4.36 16.87
N GLN A 20 -7.02 -3.54 16.72
CA GLN A 20 -8.36 -3.87 17.20
C GLN A 20 -8.98 -5.00 16.39
N GLN A 21 -8.88 -4.90 15.06
CA GLN A 21 -9.43 -5.88 14.14
C GLN A 21 -8.45 -7.01 13.80
N ARG A 22 -7.19 -6.91 14.25
CA ARG A 22 -6.09 -7.85 13.96
C ARG A 22 -5.95 -8.18 12.48
N HIS A 23 -6.12 -7.14 11.65
CA HIS A 23 -6.09 -7.26 10.20
C HIS A 23 -5.15 -6.21 9.61
N CYS A 24 -4.45 -6.63 8.55
CA CYS A 24 -3.65 -5.72 7.73
C CYS A 24 -4.54 -5.10 6.65
N TYR A 25 -4.41 -3.79 6.48
CA TYR A 25 -5.05 -3.03 5.41
C TYR A 25 -4.01 -2.48 4.47
N VAL A 26 -4.35 -2.46 3.18
CA VAL A 26 -3.59 -1.81 2.12
C VAL A 26 -4.30 -0.51 1.78
N ASN A 27 -3.59 0.60 1.88
CA ASN A 27 -4.09 1.93 1.59
C ASN A 27 -3.35 2.51 0.38
N ILE A 28 -4.09 3.04 -0.57
CA ILE A 28 -3.55 3.74 -1.75
C ILE A 28 -4.51 4.87 -2.12
N CYS A 29 -3.99 6.09 -2.24
CA CYS A 29 -4.80 7.29 -2.43
C CYS A 29 -5.94 7.40 -1.39
N ASP A 30 -7.19 7.29 -1.86
CA ASP A 30 -8.45 7.32 -1.14
C ASP A 30 -9.05 5.92 -0.89
N ALA A 31 -8.43 4.87 -1.44
CA ALA A 31 -8.90 3.50 -1.35
C ALA A 31 -8.23 2.73 -0.21
N GLN A 32 -9.02 1.88 0.45
CA GLN A 32 -8.59 0.97 1.50
C GLN A 32 -9.08 -0.45 1.19
N PHE A 33 -8.16 -1.40 1.22
CA PHE A 33 -8.42 -2.81 0.95
C PHE A 33 -7.98 -3.66 2.13
N LEU A 34 -8.71 -4.74 2.42
CA LEU A 34 -8.24 -5.76 3.36
C LEU A 34 -7.16 -6.59 2.67
N TYR A 35 -6.05 -6.85 3.35
CA TYR A 35 -5.01 -7.72 2.83
C TYR A 35 -5.54 -9.16 2.67
N SER A 36 -5.38 -9.77 1.49
CA SER A 36 -5.95 -11.09 1.16
C SER A 36 -5.16 -12.29 1.70
N TYR A 37 -4.01 -12.07 2.34
CA TYR A 37 -3.15 -13.13 2.90
C TYR A 37 -2.71 -14.20 1.89
N GLU A 38 -2.57 -13.82 0.62
CA GLU A 38 -2.10 -14.74 -0.42
C GLU A 38 -0.61 -15.05 -0.25
N TYR A 39 -0.27 -16.34 -0.30
CA TYR A 39 1.11 -16.80 -0.28
C TYR A 39 1.72 -16.74 -1.68
N LEU A 40 2.62 -15.78 -1.90
CA LEU A 40 3.21 -15.52 -3.23
C LEU A 40 4.54 -16.27 -3.48
N GLY A 41 5.11 -16.92 -2.47
CA GLY A 41 6.39 -17.64 -2.59
C GLY A 41 7.54 -16.77 -3.13
N ASN A 42 8.50 -17.40 -3.82
CA ASN A 42 9.63 -16.74 -4.48
C ASN A 42 9.35 -16.47 -5.97
N THR A 43 8.29 -15.72 -6.23
CA THR A 43 7.98 -15.21 -7.57
C THR A 43 8.79 -13.94 -7.85
N ALA A 44 9.23 -13.76 -9.10
CA ALA A 44 9.94 -12.54 -9.49
C ALA A 44 9.04 -11.31 -9.29
N ARG A 45 9.54 -10.28 -8.60
CA ARG A 45 8.83 -9.01 -8.40
C ARG A 45 9.47 -7.91 -9.21
N LEU A 46 8.65 -7.13 -9.90
CA LEU A 46 9.09 -5.96 -10.63
C LEU A 46 9.42 -4.82 -9.65
N VAL A 47 10.50 -4.08 -9.95
CA VAL A 47 10.86 -2.88 -9.18
C VAL A 47 9.85 -1.77 -9.50
N ILE A 48 9.35 -1.11 -8.45
CA ILE A 48 8.46 0.03 -8.59
C ILE A 48 9.28 1.24 -9.08
N THR A 49 8.88 1.79 -10.22
CA THR A 49 9.47 2.99 -10.83
C THR A 49 8.38 4.04 -11.08
N PRO A 50 8.73 5.32 -11.28
CA PRO A 50 7.75 6.35 -11.64
C PRO A 50 6.97 6.07 -12.93
N LEU A 51 7.44 5.15 -13.79
CA LEU A 51 6.71 4.73 -14.98
C LEU A 51 5.57 3.75 -14.65
N THR A 52 5.76 2.91 -13.62
CA THR A 52 4.81 1.89 -13.17
C THR A 52 3.92 2.36 -12.03
N ASP A 53 4.33 3.41 -11.30
CA ASP A 53 3.60 4.06 -10.20
C ASP A 53 3.00 5.38 -10.71
N ARG A 54 1.92 5.29 -11.49
CA ARG A 54 1.15 6.42 -12.04
C ARG A 54 -0.23 6.44 -11.43
#